data_AF-A0AA42YB12-F1
#
_entry.id   AF-A0AA42YB12-F1
#
_cell.length_a   1.000
_cell.length_b   1.000
_cell.length_c   1.000
_cell.angle_alpha   90.00
_cell.angle_beta   90.00
_cell.angle_gamma   90.00
#
_symmetry.space_group_name_H-M   'P 1'
#
loop_
_entity.id
_entity.type
_entity.pdbx_description
1 polymer ?
#
loop_
_entity_poly.entity_id
_entity_poly.type
_entity_poly.pdbx_seq_one_letter_code
_entity_poly.pdbx_strand_id
1 'polypeptide(L)'
;YARYLQMIYDNVYDGAPTVRHNLKTGNQIPSDILAEVDRKIDDGVAIGGSFRFSAYPGQSAGGGTAPVGSGSCYAAAAPNNWVANAPVAVCGGASLF
;
A
#
# COMPACT_ATOMS: atom_id res chain seq x y z
N TYR A 1 20.31 3.02 -0.73
CA TYR A 1 19.55 1.86 -1.23
C TYR A 1 18.42 2.37 -2.11
N ALA A 2 18.37 1.94 -3.38
CA ALA A 2 17.25 2.28 -4.28
C ALA A 2 16.04 1.40 -3.93
N ARG A 3 14.83 1.99 -3.92
CA ARG A 3 13.55 1.28 -3.76
C ARG A 3 12.85 1.25 -5.11
N TYR A 4 12.22 0.13 -5.45
CA TYR A 4 11.60 -0.04 -6.76
C TYR A 4 10.18 0.52 -6.76
N LEU A 5 9.98 1.62 -7.48
CA LEU A 5 8.65 2.08 -7.86
C LEU A 5 8.31 1.53 -9.24
N GLN A 6 7.05 1.13 -9.45
CA GLN A 6 6.57 0.73 -10.77
C GLN A 6 5.29 1.47 -11.13
N MET A 7 5.24 2.01 -12.34
CA MET A 7 4.00 2.42 -12.98
C MET A 7 3.40 1.24 -13.75
N ILE A 8 2.14 0.91 -13.50
CA ILE A 8 1.47 -0.25 -14.10
C ILE A 8 -0.02 0.05 -14.35
N TYR A 9 -0.64 -0.69 -15.26
CA TYR A 9 -2.08 -0.64 -15.52
C TYR A 9 -2.71 -1.95 -15.00
N ASP A 10 -3.23 -1.93 -13.77
CA ASP A 10 -3.83 -3.09 -13.12
C ASP A 10 -4.86 -2.67 -12.05
N ASN A 11 -5.38 -3.64 -11.31
CA ASN A 11 -6.28 -3.45 -10.18
C ASN A 11 -5.75 -4.07 -8.87
N VAL A 12 -4.43 -4.24 -8.73
CA VAL A 12 -3.85 -4.91 -7.55
C VAL A 12 -3.64 -3.90 -6.42
N TYR A 13 -4.72 -3.62 -5.70
CA TYR A 13 -4.79 -2.80 -4.49
C TYR A 13 -6.12 -3.07 -3.77
N ASP A 14 -6.22 -2.74 -2.48
CA ASP A 14 -7.39 -3.12 -1.66
C ASP A 14 -8.55 -2.10 -1.74
N GLY A 15 -9.71 -2.48 -1.19
CA GLY A 15 -10.96 -1.70 -1.21
C GLY A 15 -11.89 -2.15 -2.34
N ALA A 16 -12.34 -1.20 -3.17
CA ALA A 16 -13.09 -1.47 -4.41
C ALA A 16 -12.17 -1.26 -5.63
N PRO A 17 -11.33 -2.25 -5.99
CA PRO A 17 -10.35 -2.09 -7.06
C PRO A 17 -10.98 -2.12 -8.44
N THR A 18 -10.47 -1.25 -9.33
CA THR A 18 -10.78 -1.23 -10.76
C THR A 18 -9.48 -1.11 -11.54
N VAL A 19 -9.45 -1.57 -12.79
CA VAL A 19 -8.23 -1.45 -13.58
C VAL A 19 -7.98 0.02 -13.92
N ARG A 20 -6.79 0.52 -13.61
CA ARG A 20 -6.36 1.90 -13.91
C ARG A 20 -4.83 2.01 -13.89
N HIS A 21 -4.31 3.13 -14.40
CA HIS A 21 -2.90 3.45 -14.20
C HIS A 21 -2.66 3.79 -12.73
N ASN A 22 -1.63 3.18 -12.17
CA ASN A 22 -1.25 3.42 -10.79
C ASN A 22 0.28 3.35 -10.63
N LEU A 23 0.78 4.05 -9.60
CA LEU A 23 2.18 4.04 -9.20
C LEU A 23 2.31 3.26 -7.90
N LYS A 24 3.07 2.17 -7.93
CA LYS A 24 3.23 1.25 -6.80
C LYS A 24 4.60 1.35 -6.18
N THR A 25 4.61 1.23 -4.86
CA THR A 25 5.83 1.30 -4.05
C THR A 25 6.51 -0.03 -3.79
N GLY A 26 5.79 -1.15 -4.00
CA GLY A 26 6.23 -2.48 -3.60
C GLY A 26 6.17 -2.69 -2.08
N ASN A 27 6.42 -3.92 -1.63
CA ASN A 27 6.29 -4.34 -0.23
C ASN A 27 7.55 -4.03 0.62
N GLN A 28 8.12 -2.83 0.46
CA GLN A 28 9.39 -2.42 1.07
C GLN A 28 9.27 -1.22 2.00
N ILE A 29 8.05 -0.76 2.28
CA ILE A 29 7.78 0.43 3.07
C ILE A 29 7.03 0.04 4.35
N PRO A 30 7.48 0.48 5.53
CA PRO A 30 6.75 0.30 6.77
C PRO A 30 5.33 0.92 6.73
N SER A 31 4.36 0.27 7.36
CA SER A 31 2.96 0.73 7.37
C SER A 31 2.75 2.09 8.04
N ASP A 32 3.57 2.49 9.01
CA ASP A 32 3.54 3.82 9.63
C ASP A 32 4.00 4.92 8.67
N ILE A 33 5.03 4.65 7.85
CA ILE A 33 5.45 5.56 6.79
C ILE A 33 4.36 5.70 5.74
N LEU A 34 3.73 4.59 5.33
CA LEU A 34 2.58 4.63 4.41
C LEU A 34 1.41 5.41 5.01
N ALA A 35 1.15 5.26 6.32
CA ALA A 35 0.13 6.02 7.03
C ALA A 35 0.38 7.53 6.96
N GLU A 36 1.64 7.94 7.12
CA GLU A 36 2.01 9.35 7.08
C GLU A 36 1.98 9.92 5.65
N VAL A 37 2.39 9.14 4.66
CA VAL A 37 2.25 9.50 3.25
C VAL A 37 0.78 9.72 2.91
N ASP A 38 -0.09 8.75 3.23
CA ASP A 38 -1.51 8.82 2.96
C ASP A 38 -2.18 10.05 3.60
N ARG A 39 -1.96 10.29 4.90
CA ARG A 39 -2.50 11.49 5.58
C ARG A 39 -2.08 12.82 4.95
N LYS A 40 -0.95 12.85 4.23
CA LYS A 40 -0.44 14.06 3.57
C LYS A 40 -0.96 14.24 2.16
N ILE A 41 -1.24 13.17 1.43
CA ILE A 41 -1.61 13.23 0.02
C ILE A 41 -3.09 12.93 -0.23
N ASP A 42 -3.77 12.29 0.71
CA ASP A 42 -5.10 11.72 0.52
C ASP A 42 -5.92 11.75 1.83
N ASP A 43 -6.31 10.59 2.41
CA ASP A 43 -7.31 10.52 3.50
C ASP A 43 -6.87 9.74 4.75
N GLY A 44 -5.73 9.04 4.70
CA GLY A 44 -5.21 8.22 5.79
C GLY A 44 -5.85 6.84 5.92
N VAL A 45 -6.72 6.45 4.98
CA VAL A 45 -7.43 5.17 4.94
C VAL A 45 -6.84 4.26 3.87
N ALA A 46 -6.32 3.10 4.28
CA ALA A 46 -5.58 2.20 3.39
C ALA A 46 -6.40 1.55 2.27
N ILE A 47 -7.73 1.66 2.30
CA ILE A 47 -8.63 1.14 1.26
C ILE A 47 -9.44 2.26 0.59
N GLY A 48 -9.20 3.51 1.01
CA GLY A 48 -9.93 4.72 0.67
C GLY A 48 -9.22 5.56 -0.38
N GLY A 49 -9.79 6.72 -0.70
CA GLY A 49 -9.24 7.72 -1.60
C GLY A 49 -8.43 7.23 -2.82
N SER A 50 -7.32 7.91 -3.05
CA SER A 50 -6.37 7.78 -4.14
C SER A 50 -5.06 7.07 -3.76
N PHE A 51 -4.75 6.87 -2.47
CA PHE A 51 -3.59 6.11 -2.02
C PHE A 51 -3.99 4.88 -1.20
N ARG A 52 -3.86 3.70 -1.80
CA ARG A 52 -4.38 2.44 -1.21
C ARG A 52 -3.29 1.43 -0.96
N PHE A 53 -3.52 0.53 -0.02
CA PHE A 53 -2.70 -0.65 0.17
C PHE A 53 -2.62 -1.47 -1.11
N SER A 54 -1.42 -1.94 -1.43
CA SER A 54 -1.17 -2.80 -2.56
C SER A 54 -0.32 -4.01 -2.14
N ALA A 55 -0.84 -5.20 -2.45
CA ALA A 55 -0.11 -6.46 -2.33
C ALA A 55 0.89 -6.69 -3.47
N TYR A 56 1.25 -5.65 -4.24
CA TYR A 56 2.30 -5.74 -5.23
C TYR A 56 3.66 -6.03 -4.55
N PRO A 57 4.29 -7.19 -4.80
CA PRO A 57 5.50 -7.61 -4.11
C PRO A 57 6.76 -6.92 -4.63
N GLY A 58 6.67 -5.82 -5.38
CA GLY A 58 7.85 -5.25 -6.05
C GLY A 58 8.34 -6.13 -7.20
N GLN A 59 9.55 -5.84 -7.69
CA GLN A 59 10.16 -6.63 -8.76
C GLN A 59 10.52 -8.03 -8.25
N SER A 60 10.17 -9.07 -9.01
CA SER A 60 10.19 -10.50 -8.67
C SER A 60 11.51 -11.05 -8.13
N ALA A 61 12.62 -10.30 -8.25
CA ALA A 61 13.95 -10.70 -7.80
C ALA A 61 14.36 -10.16 -6.43
N GLY A 62 13.57 -9.29 -5.77
CA GLY A 62 14.03 -8.64 -4.53
C GLY A 62 12.98 -8.13 -3.56
N GLY A 63 11.67 -8.25 -3.86
CA GLY A 63 10.63 -7.80 -2.92
C GLY A 63 10.07 -8.87 -2.00
N GLY A 64 10.24 -10.17 -2.29
CA GLY A 64 9.65 -11.22 -1.45
C GLY A 64 8.12 -11.25 -1.55
N THR A 65 7.42 -11.75 -0.53
CA THR A 65 5.94 -11.84 -0.54
C THR A 65 5.34 -10.65 0.18
N ALA A 66 4.43 -9.93 -0.48
CA ALA A 66 3.65 -8.89 0.18
C ALA A 66 2.69 -9.53 1.21
N PRO A 67 2.55 -8.96 2.42
CA PRO A 67 1.58 -9.45 3.40
C PRO A 67 0.15 -9.23 2.91
N VAL A 68 -0.81 -9.92 3.54
CA VAL A 68 -2.23 -9.56 3.42
C VAL A 68 -2.42 -8.19 4.07
N GLY A 69 -3.15 -7.27 3.42
CA GLY A 69 -3.30 -5.90 3.93
C GLY A 69 -4.07 -5.83 5.25
N SER A 70 -5.29 -6.37 5.24
CA SER A 70 -6.21 -6.34 6.39
C SER A 70 -5.69 -7.11 7.60
N GLY A 71 -5.65 -6.43 8.76
CA GLY A 71 -5.15 -6.99 10.01
C GLY A 71 -3.63 -7.03 10.14
N SER A 72 -2.89 -6.54 9.14
CA SER A 72 -1.42 -6.48 9.14
C SER A 72 -0.93 -5.08 8.77
N CYS A 73 -1.05 -4.67 7.50
CA CYS A 73 -0.62 -3.34 7.07
C CYS A 73 -1.63 -2.24 7.40
N TYR A 74 -2.91 -2.61 7.52
CA TYR A 74 -3.97 -1.72 7.96
C TYR A 74 -4.97 -2.46 8.87
N ALA A 75 -5.72 -1.72 9.67
CA ALA A 75 -6.69 -2.26 10.61
C ALA A 75 -7.83 -2.99 9.88
N ALA A 76 -8.21 -4.19 10.33
CA ALA A 76 -9.33 -4.92 9.74
C ALA A 76 -10.69 -4.23 10.01
N ALA A 77 -10.81 -3.52 11.14
CA ALA A 77 -11.98 -2.76 11.49
C ALA A 77 -12.01 -1.41 10.76
N ALA A 78 -13.22 -0.97 10.39
CA ALA A 78 -13.45 0.37 9.89
C ALA A 78 -12.90 1.43 10.89
N PRO A 79 -12.26 2.50 10.42
CA PRO A 79 -12.22 2.94 9.01
C PRO A 79 -11.11 2.31 8.15
N ASN A 80 -10.43 1.25 8.60
CA ASN A 80 -9.33 0.58 7.86
C ASN A 80 -8.07 1.45 7.68
N ASN A 81 -7.75 2.24 8.71
CA ASN A 81 -6.52 3.02 8.76
C ASN A 81 -5.29 2.11 8.75
N TRP A 82 -4.19 2.61 8.19
CA TRP A 82 -2.87 1.99 8.28
C TRP A 82 -2.45 1.70 9.72
N VAL A 83 -1.72 0.61 9.94
CA VAL A 83 -1.19 0.28 11.26
C VAL A 83 0.05 1.13 11.54
N ALA A 84 -0.08 2.10 12.46
CA ALA A 84 1.03 2.98 12.85
C ALA A 84 1.66 2.64 14.21
N ASN A 85 0.90 2.03 15.14
CA ASN A 85 1.36 1.79 16.51
C ASN A 85 2.26 0.55 16.66
N ALA A 86 2.14 -0.41 15.72
CA ALA A 86 2.96 -1.60 15.63
C ALA A 86 3.28 -1.88 14.15
N PRO A 87 4.13 -1.06 13.53
CA PRO A 87 4.24 -1.00 12.08
C PRO A 87 4.81 -2.29 11.49
N VAL A 88 4.23 -2.71 10.37
CA VAL A 88 4.70 -3.84 9.58
C VAL A 88 5.67 -3.33 8.52
N ALA A 89 6.91 -3.83 8.55
CA ALA A 89 8.01 -3.29 7.75
C ALA A 89 7.93 -3.55 6.23
N VAL A 90 7.04 -4.46 5.81
CA VAL A 90 6.99 -5.00 4.44
C VAL A 90 5.65 -4.69 3.75
N CYS A 91 5.11 -3.49 3.97
CA CYS A 91 3.87 -3.06 3.33
C CYS A 91 4.14 -2.32 2.02
N GLY A 92 3.08 -2.15 1.23
CA GLY A 92 3.11 -1.42 -0.02
C GLY A 92 1.84 -0.61 -0.24
N GLY A 93 2.00 0.52 -0.92
CA GLY A 93 0.93 1.40 -1.36
C GLY A 93 0.93 1.59 -2.88
N ALA A 94 -0.24 1.86 -3.43
CA ALA A 94 -0.48 2.27 -4.81
C ALA A 94 -1.18 3.64 -4.82
N SER A 95 -0.56 4.60 -5.50
CA SER A 95 -1.18 5.86 -5.88
C SER A 95 -1.98 5.65 -7.16
N LEU A 96 -3.27 5.96 -7.10
CA LEU A 96 -4.22 5.81 -8.18
C LEU A 96 -4.30 7.12 -8.96
N PHE A 97 -4.32 7.04 -10.30
CA PHE A 97 -4.58 8.16 -11.20
C PHE A 97 -5.94 8.00 -11.89
#